data_AF-A0A8C9F0J6-F1
#
_entry.id   AF-A0A8C9F0J6-F1
#
_cell.length_a   1.000
_cell.length_b   1.000
_cell.length_c   1.000
_cell.angle_alpha   90.00
_cell.angle_beta   90.00
_cell.angle_gamma   90.00
#
_symmetry.space_group_name_H-M   'P 1'
#
loop_
_entity.id
_entity.type
_entity.pdbx_description
1 polymer ?
#
loop_
_entity_poly.entity_id
_entity_poly.type
_entity_poly.pdbx_seq_one_letter_code
_entity_poly.pdbx_strand_id
1 'polypeptide(L)'
;RRRVPPRVAAVGRPRVSSRAHGRSAILEKFGGAATGPAPHLKRAGATGSVKAMLLEWCRARTRGYQHVDIQNFSGSWSSGLAFCALIHSFFPDAFDYGSLEPQDRRHNFTLAFTTAEERVDCAQLLEVEDMLRLAVPDAKCIYTYVQELYRSLVAKGLVKTKKH
;
A
#
# COMPACT_ATOMS: atom_id res chain seq x y z
N ARG A 1 86.80 -4.80 -16.81
CA ARG A 1 85.72 -5.78 -17.09
C ARG A 1 85.22 -6.32 -15.75
N ARG A 2 84.10 -5.81 -15.22
CA ARG A 2 83.63 -6.11 -13.87
C ARG A 2 82.70 -7.34 -13.89
N ARG A 3 83.10 -8.43 -13.23
CA ARG A 3 82.23 -9.54 -12.82
C ARG A 3 81.90 -9.37 -11.33
N VAL A 4 80.68 -9.77 -10.99
CA VAL A 4 79.91 -9.57 -9.75
C VAL A 4 80.53 -10.30 -8.53
N PRO A 5 80.16 -9.91 -7.30
CA PRO A 5 79.28 -10.82 -6.54
C PRO A 5 78.13 -10.10 -5.78
N PRO A 6 76.96 -10.75 -5.62
CA PRO A 6 75.88 -10.26 -4.74
C PRO A 6 76.08 -10.72 -3.29
N ARG A 7 75.64 -9.87 -2.34
CA ARG A 7 75.58 -10.11 -0.90
C ARG A 7 74.25 -10.76 -0.49
N VAL A 8 74.34 -11.50 0.61
CA VAL A 8 73.40 -12.44 1.25
C VAL A 8 72.37 -11.75 2.17
N ALA A 9 71.23 -12.42 2.39
CA ALA A 9 70.37 -12.50 3.62
C ALA A 9 68.86 -12.30 3.30
N ALA A 10 67.86 -12.95 3.90
CA ALA A 10 67.74 -14.03 4.88
C ALA A 10 66.26 -14.46 4.98
N VAL A 11 66.03 -15.74 5.36
CA VAL A 11 65.02 -16.30 6.29
C VAL A 11 63.51 -16.00 6.11
N GLY A 12 62.71 -17.08 6.08
CA GLY A 12 61.35 -17.10 6.66
C GLY A 12 60.37 -18.09 6.03
N ARG A 13 60.09 -19.21 6.72
CA ARG A 13 59.19 -20.32 6.30
C ARG A 13 57.67 -19.98 6.33
N PRO A 14 56.83 -20.78 5.64
CA PRO A 14 55.39 -20.53 5.49
C PRO A 14 54.55 -21.07 6.65
N ARG A 15 53.38 -20.47 6.88
CA ARG A 15 52.31 -21.04 7.72
C ARG A 15 50.98 -21.11 6.96
N VAL A 16 50.51 -22.35 6.81
CA VAL A 16 49.14 -22.69 6.40
C VAL A 16 48.17 -22.36 7.54
N SER A 17 46.96 -21.88 7.20
CA SER A 17 45.86 -21.69 8.16
C SER A 17 44.91 -22.88 8.11
N SER A 18 44.50 -23.35 9.28
CA SER A 18 43.76 -24.58 9.50
C SER A 18 42.24 -24.35 9.63
N ARG A 19 41.50 -25.43 9.41
CA ARG A 19 40.03 -25.62 9.42
C ARG A 19 39.34 -25.26 10.74
N ALA A 20 38.04 -24.96 10.70
CA ALA A 20 36.95 -25.91 11.03
C ALA A 20 35.65 -25.24 11.57
N HIS A 21 34.52 -25.65 10.97
CA HIS A 21 33.18 -25.98 11.49
C HIS A 21 32.63 -25.45 12.84
N GLY A 22 31.33 -25.09 12.79
CA GLY A 22 30.36 -25.20 13.90
C GLY A 22 29.70 -23.86 14.27
N ARG A 23 28.45 -23.75 14.73
CA ARG A 23 27.39 -24.69 15.15
C ARG A 23 26.10 -23.86 15.33
N SER A 24 24.93 -24.49 15.16
CA SER A 24 23.65 -24.01 15.71
C SER A 24 23.68 -23.96 17.24
N ALA A 25 22.97 -22.98 17.81
CA ALA A 25 22.19 -22.95 19.07
C ALA A 25 21.95 -21.44 19.40
N ILE A 26 20.86 -20.96 19.98
CA ILE A 26 20.16 -21.40 21.19
C ILE A 26 18.70 -20.90 21.13
N LEU A 27 17.73 -21.80 21.35
CA LEU A 27 16.36 -21.51 21.78
C LEU A 27 16.30 -21.70 23.30
N GLU A 28 15.38 -20.97 23.97
CA GLU A 28 14.75 -21.13 25.31
C GLU A 28 14.77 -19.75 26.01
N LYS A 29 13.76 -19.20 26.69
CA LYS A 29 12.40 -19.61 27.10
C LYS A 29 11.82 -18.39 27.87
N PHE A 30 10.60 -17.93 27.58
CA PHE A 30 9.61 -17.33 28.50
C PHE A 30 8.39 -16.91 27.68
N GLY A 31 7.20 -17.32 28.14
CA GLY A 31 5.93 -17.16 27.41
C GLY A 31 5.41 -15.72 27.33
N GLY A 32 4.52 -15.49 26.36
CA GLY A 32 3.80 -14.23 26.24
C GLY A 32 3.01 -14.14 24.93
N ALA A 33 1.75 -13.74 25.06
CA ALA A 33 0.71 -13.66 24.03
C ALA A 33 1.07 -12.94 22.72
N ALA A 34 0.37 -13.37 21.67
CA ALA A 34 -0.14 -12.62 20.53
C ALA A 34 0.84 -11.74 19.70
N THR A 35 0.84 -11.99 18.39
CA THR A 35 0.58 -11.04 17.29
C THR A 35 1.38 -11.50 16.07
N GLY A 36 0.69 -11.89 15.00
CA GLY A 36 1.30 -12.40 13.77
C GLY A 36 2.25 -11.40 13.11
N PRO A 37 3.17 -11.88 12.24
CA PRO A 37 4.14 -11.03 11.58
C PRO A 37 3.44 -10.00 10.67
N ALA A 38 3.70 -8.73 10.97
CA ALA A 38 3.35 -7.61 10.10
C ALA A 38 3.89 -7.90 8.68
N PRO A 39 3.07 -7.73 7.63
CA PRO A 39 3.51 -8.00 6.27
C PRO A 39 4.65 -7.05 5.91
N HIS A 40 5.80 -7.62 5.56
CA HIS A 40 6.92 -6.92 4.97
C HIS A 40 6.47 -6.17 3.71
N LEU A 41 6.24 -4.86 3.85
CA LEU A 41 6.06 -3.94 2.74
C LEU A 41 7.39 -3.88 1.98
N LYS A 42 7.51 -4.68 0.90
CA LYS A 42 8.57 -4.48 -0.07
C LYS A 42 8.31 -3.13 -0.73
N ARG A 43 9.17 -2.15 -0.43
CA ARG A 43 9.23 -0.85 -1.11
C ARG A 43 9.45 -1.09 -2.60
N ALA A 44 8.40 -1.00 -3.39
CA ALA A 44 8.48 -0.90 -4.84
C ALA A 44 8.11 0.54 -5.25
N GLY A 45 9.09 1.29 -5.76
CA GLY A 45 8.87 2.48 -6.58
C GLY A 45 8.52 3.79 -5.87
N ALA A 46 9.46 4.35 -5.09
CA ALA A 46 9.38 5.75 -4.70
C ALA A 46 9.85 6.66 -5.85
N THR A 47 8.91 7.16 -6.64
CA THR A 47 8.98 8.52 -7.20
C THR A 47 7.87 9.32 -6.50
N GLY A 48 8.26 10.10 -5.49
CA GLY A 48 7.37 10.80 -4.56
C GLY A 48 6.46 11.80 -5.25
N SER A 49 5.27 11.37 -5.64
CA SER A 49 4.16 12.24 -6.05
C SER A 49 2.95 11.98 -5.16
N VAL A 50 2.14 13.01 -4.92
CA VAL A 50 0.89 12.93 -4.14
C VAL A 50 -0.02 11.81 -4.67
N LYS A 51 -0.01 11.60 -6.00
CA LYS A 51 -0.75 10.53 -6.66
C LYS A 51 -0.31 9.13 -6.23
N ALA A 52 1.00 8.88 -6.14
CA ALA A 52 1.51 7.59 -5.67
C ALA A 52 1.17 7.34 -4.19
N MET A 53 1.26 8.38 -3.35
CA MET A 53 0.86 8.31 -1.94
C MET A 53 -0.62 7.96 -1.79
N LEU A 54 -1.50 8.65 -2.52
CA LEU A 54 -2.94 8.37 -2.49
C LEU A 54 -3.28 6.98 -2.99
N LEU A 55 -2.58 6.49 -4.03
CA LEU A 55 -2.81 5.14 -4.54
C LEU A 55 -2.46 4.09 -3.48
N GLU A 56 -1.30 4.24 -2.84
CA GLU A 56 -0.87 3.34 -1.77
C GLU A 56 -1.81 3.41 -0.57
N TRP A 57 -2.27 4.61 -0.20
CA TRP A 57 -3.25 4.79 0.86
C TRP A 57 -4.56 4.06 0.55
N CYS A 58 -5.09 4.18 -0.67
CA CYS A 58 -6.30 3.45 -1.08
C CYS A 58 -6.11 1.94 -0.93
N ARG A 59 -5.00 1.40 -1.46
CA ARG A 59 -4.66 -0.04 -1.37
C ARG A 59 -4.58 -0.52 0.07
N ALA A 60 -3.94 0.27 0.95
CA ALA A 60 -3.82 -0.07 2.35
C ALA A 60 -5.18 -0.09 3.07
N ARG A 61 -6.09 0.84 2.73
CA ARG A 61 -7.42 0.94 3.35
C ARG A 61 -8.41 -0.11 2.85
N THR A 62 -8.30 -0.54 1.59
CA THR A 62 -9.17 -1.55 1.00
C THR A 62 -8.59 -2.96 1.06
N ARG A 63 -7.53 -3.18 1.84
CA ARG A 63 -6.92 -4.50 1.98
C ARG A 63 -7.90 -5.48 2.63
N GLY A 64 -8.13 -6.61 1.96
CA GLY A 64 -9.01 -7.68 2.45
C GLY A 64 -10.46 -7.58 1.99
N TYR A 65 -10.83 -6.50 1.27
CA TYR A 65 -12.13 -6.42 0.61
C TYR A 65 -12.14 -7.31 -0.63
N GLN A 66 -13.21 -8.09 -0.79
CA GLN A 66 -13.38 -8.95 -1.96
C GLN A 66 -13.64 -8.11 -3.21
N HIS A 67 -13.22 -8.61 -4.38
CA HIS A 67 -13.41 -7.96 -5.68
C HIS A 67 -12.80 -6.55 -5.83
N VAL A 68 -11.90 -6.14 -4.92
CA VAL A 68 -11.20 -4.85 -4.97
C VAL A 68 -9.70 -5.07 -5.10
N ASP A 69 -9.14 -4.66 -6.25
CA ASP A 69 -7.70 -4.53 -6.46
C ASP A 69 -7.39 -3.18 -7.13
N ILE A 70 -6.93 -2.23 -6.31
CA ILE A 70 -6.65 -0.85 -6.74
C ILE A 70 -5.24 -0.77 -7.31
N GLN A 71 -5.13 -0.78 -8.65
CA GLN A 71 -3.86 -0.67 -9.37
C GLN A 71 -3.68 0.69 -10.04
N ASN A 72 -4.76 1.43 -10.23
CA ASN A 72 -4.78 2.72 -10.92
C ASN A 72 -5.96 3.58 -10.41
N PHE A 73 -6.10 4.79 -10.95
CA PHE A 73 -7.25 5.66 -10.75
C PHE A 73 -8.24 5.58 -11.92
N SER A 74 -8.31 4.48 -12.66
CA SER A 74 -9.25 4.33 -13.79
C SER A 74 -10.03 3.03 -13.68
N GLY A 75 -9.63 1.99 -14.42
CA GLY A 75 -10.36 0.73 -14.53
C GLY A 75 -10.60 0.02 -13.19
N SER A 76 -9.70 0.17 -12.21
CA SER A 76 -9.88 -0.39 -10.86
C SER A 76 -11.10 0.15 -10.11
N TRP A 77 -11.69 1.26 -10.57
CA TRP A 77 -12.83 1.92 -9.92
C TRP A 77 -14.14 1.75 -10.70
N SER A 78 -14.09 1.06 -11.85
CA SER A 78 -15.22 0.93 -12.78
C SER A 78 -16.45 0.23 -12.20
N SER A 79 -16.27 -0.68 -11.24
CA SER A 79 -17.36 -1.43 -10.60
C SER A 79 -18.07 -0.67 -9.47
N GLY A 80 -17.50 0.46 -9.01
CA GLY A 80 -17.96 1.18 -7.81
C GLY A 80 -17.53 0.56 -6.48
N LEU A 81 -17.19 -0.74 -6.45
CA LEU A 81 -16.81 -1.45 -5.22
C LEU A 81 -15.57 -0.87 -4.54
N ALA A 82 -14.63 -0.30 -5.29
CA ALA A 82 -13.47 0.36 -4.71
C ALA A 82 -13.87 1.59 -3.88
N PHE A 83 -14.88 2.36 -4.31
CA PHE A 83 -15.42 3.47 -3.53
C PHE A 83 -16.17 2.96 -2.29
N CYS A 84 -17.04 1.96 -2.45
CA CYS A 84 -17.74 1.35 -1.33
C CYS A 84 -16.77 0.82 -0.27
N ALA A 85 -15.72 0.09 -0.67
CA ALA A 85 -14.72 -0.47 0.25
C ALA A 85 -13.97 0.63 0.99
N LEU A 86 -13.59 1.71 0.30
CA LEU A 86 -12.87 2.81 0.91
C LEU A 86 -13.71 3.51 1.98
N ILE A 87 -14.98 3.78 1.70
CA ILE A 87 -15.90 4.43 2.65
C ILE A 87 -16.23 3.50 3.81
N HIS A 88 -16.55 2.24 3.53
CA HIS A 88 -16.84 1.22 4.54
C HIS A 88 -15.65 0.99 5.49
N SER A 89 -14.41 1.22 5.04
CA SER A 89 -13.23 1.15 5.93
C SER A 89 -13.26 2.18 7.07
N PHE A 90 -14.00 3.28 6.91
CA PHE A 90 -14.20 4.32 7.93
C PHE A 90 -15.55 4.19 8.64
N PHE A 91 -16.58 3.75 7.91
CA PHE A 91 -17.95 3.62 8.40
C PHE A 91 -18.49 2.21 8.11
N PRO A 92 -18.03 1.18 8.83
CA PRO A 92 -18.46 -0.20 8.62
C PRO A 92 -19.94 -0.42 8.96
N ASP A 93 -20.55 0.54 9.65
CA ASP A 93 -21.96 0.58 10.03
C ASP A 93 -22.85 1.31 9.01
N ALA A 94 -22.27 1.90 7.95
CA ALA A 94 -23.04 2.64 6.96
C ALA A 94 -23.86 1.73 6.03
N PHE A 95 -23.34 0.56 5.66
CA PHE A 95 -23.99 -0.42 4.80
C PHE A 95 -23.25 -1.77 4.87
N ASP A 96 -23.91 -2.86 4.44
CA ASP A 96 -23.29 -4.18 4.38
C ASP A 96 -22.51 -4.37 3.07
N TYR A 97 -21.18 -4.25 3.14
CA TYR A 97 -20.31 -4.49 1.99
C TYR A 97 -20.42 -5.91 1.42
N GLY A 98 -20.66 -6.92 2.26
CA GLY A 98 -20.70 -8.32 1.84
C GLY A 98 -21.86 -8.66 0.91
N SER A 99 -22.87 -7.79 0.87
CA SER A 99 -24.04 -7.90 -0.02
C SER A 99 -23.82 -7.26 -1.40
N LEU A 100 -22.72 -6.54 -1.61
CA LEU A 100 -22.48 -5.77 -2.83
C LEU A 100 -21.84 -6.63 -3.93
N GLU A 101 -22.41 -6.55 -5.13
CA GLU A 101 -21.93 -7.27 -6.30
C GLU A 101 -21.27 -6.32 -7.32
N PRO A 102 -20.21 -6.75 -8.03
CA PRO A 102 -19.51 -5.92 -9.01
C PRO A 102 -20.36 -5.57 -10.24
N GLN A 103 -21.44 -6.33 -10.49
CA GLN A 103 -22.37 -6.09 -11.60
C GLN A 103 -23.34 -4.95 -11.31
N ASP A 104 -23.64 -4.68 -10.03
CA ASP A 104 -24.58 -3.66 -9.59
C ASP A 104 -23.92 -2.27 -9.50
N ARG A 105 -23.21 -1.90 -10.58
CA ARG A 105 -22.39 -0.67 -10.68
C ARG A 105 -23.17 0.57 -10.25
N ARG A 106 -24.42 0.70 -10.72
CA ARG A 106 -25.28 1.86 -10.41
C ARG A 106 -25.51 1.98 -8.92
N HIS A 107 -25.91 0.88 -8.28
CA HIS A 107 -26.12 0.83 -6.85
C HIS A 107 -24.84 1.14 -6.08
N ASN A 108 -23.72 0.53 -6.46
CA ASN A 108 -22.42 0.74 -5.81
C ASN A 108 -21.98 2.22 -5.85
N PHE A 109 -22.06 2.86 -7.03
CA PHE A 109 -21.70 4.27 -7.16
C PHE A 109 -22.63 5.19 -6.35
N THR A 110 -23.95 5.00 -6.48
CA THR A 110 -24.92 5.80 -5.71
C THR A 110 -24.70 5.64 -4.22
N LEU A 111 -24.60 4.40 -3.71
CA LEU A 111 -24.39 4.11 -2.30
C LEU A 111 -23.11 4.77 -1.79
N ALA A 112 -22.01 4.65 -2.53
CA ALA A 112 -20.75 5.26 -2.15
C ALA A 112 -20.85 6.79 -2.09
N PHE A 113 -21.33 7.44 -3.16
CA PHE A 113 -21.34 8.91 -3.21
C PHE A 113 -22.31 9.53 -2.21
N THR A 114 -23.49 8.94 -2.03
CA THR A 114 -24.45 9.38 -1.00
C THR A 114 -23.87 9.21 0.40
N THR A 115 -23.26 8.05 0.71
CA THR A 115 -22.65 7.83 2.04
C THR A 115 -21.51 8.80 2.30
N ALA A 116 -20.67 9.08 1.30
CA ALA A 116 -19.55 10.03 1.43
C ALA A 116 -20.04 11.46 1.70
N GLU A 117 -21.10 11.89 1.01
CA GLU A 117 -21.72 13.20 1.27
C GLU A 117 -22.29 13.25 2.69
N GLU A 118 -23.09 12.28 3.10
CA GLU A 118 -23.73 12.26 4.41
C GLU A 118 -22.75 12.18 5.59
N ARG A 119 -21.67 11.40 5.46
CA ARG A 119 -20.76 11.11 6.59
C ARG A 119 -19.61 12.09 6.70
N VAL A 120 -19.09 12.60 5.58
CA VAL A 120 -17.89 13.44 5.56
C VAL A 120 -18.04 14.74 4.79
N ASP A 121 -19.25 15.08 4.33
CA ASP A 121 -19.52 16.28 3.51
C ASP A 121 -18.60 16.34 2.28
N CYS A 122 -18.35 15.19 1.64
CA CYS A 122 -17.55 15.14 0.42
C CYS A 122 -18.37 15.62 -0.77
N ALA A 123 -17.86 16.62 -1.51
CA ALA A 123 -18.51 17.10 -2.72
C ALA A 123 -18.63 15.97 -3.77
N GLN A 124 -19.82 15.82 -4.34
CA GLN A 124 -20.08 14.87 -5.43
C GLN A 124 -19.51 15.40 -6.76
N LEU A 125 -18.21 15.21 -6.99
CA LEU A 125 -17.54 15.64 -8.23
C LEU A 125 -17.76 14.68 -9.41
N LEU A 126 -18.34 13.52 -9.17
CA LEU A 126 -18.58 12.48 -10.18
C LEU A 126 -20.08 12.19 -10.24
N GLU A 127 -20.63 12.21 -11.45
CA GLU A 127 -22.00 11.78 -11.69
C GLU A 127 -22.07 10.28 -11.94
N VAL A 128 -23.06 9.61 -11.33
CA VAL A 128 -23.25 8.17 -11.47
C VAL A 128 -23.46 7.77 -12.94
N GLU A 129 -24.28 8.53 -13.68
CA GLU A 129 -24.57 8.24 -15.09
C GLU A 129 -23.31 8.26 -15.97
N ASP A 130 -22.41 9.20 -15.73
CA ASP A 130 -21.14 9.30 -16.46
C ASP A 130 -20.22 8.11 -16.16
N MET A 131 -20.19 7.67 -14.90
CA MET A 131 -19.41 6.49 -14.51
C MET A 131 -19.98 5.20 -15.10
N LEU A 132 -21.29 5.12 -15.31
CA LEU A 132 -21.94 3.97 -15.93
C LEU A 132 -21.72 3.92 -17.44
N ARG A 133 -21.84 5.08 -18.11
CA ARG A 133 -21.70 5.21 -19.56
C ARG A 133 -20.29 4.84 -20.04
N LEU A 134 -19.28 5.11 -19.22
CA LEU A 134 -17.89 4.77 -19.52
C LEU A 134 -17.54 3.41 -18.91
N ALA A 135 -17.08 2.47 -19.73
CA ALA A 135 -16.56 1.19 -19.24
C ALA A 135 -15.33 1.38 -18.36
N VAL A 136 -14.51 2.38 -18.67
CA VAL A 136 -13.33 2.78 -17.91
C VAL A 136 -13.42 4.27 -17.62
N PRO A 137 -13.48 4.69 -16.34
CA PRO A 137 -13.58 6.10 -15.99
C PRO A 137 -12.25 6.83 -16.23
N ASP A 138 -12.33 8.15 -16.46
CA ASP A 138 -11.15 8.99 -16.66
C ASP A 138 -10.29 9.07 -15.39
N ALA A 139 -8.98 8.88 -15.56
CA ALA A 139 -8.05 8.78 -14.44
C ALA A 139 -7.90 10.08 -13.64
N LYS A 140 -8.11 11.23 -14.27
CA LYS A 140 -8.02 12.55 -13.63
C LYS A 140 -9.26 12.80 -12.78
N CYS A 141 -10.45 12.49 -13.31
CA CYS A 141 -11.72 12.63 -12.58
C CYS A 141 -11.73 11.80 -11.29
N ILE A 142 -11.38 10.51 -11.38
CA ILE A 142 -11.31 9.62 -10.20
C ILE A 142 -10.24 10.11 -9.21
N TYR A 143 -9.06 10.48 -9.71
CA TYR A 143 -7.99 11.01 -8.86
C TYR A 143 -8.43 12.26 -8.09
N THR A 144 -9.08 13.22 -8.77
CA THR A 144 -9.57 14.45 -8.15
C THR A 144 -10.63 14.14 -7.09
N TYR A 145 -11.57 13.23 -7.37
CA TYR A 145 -12.56 12.82 -6.38
C TYR A 145 -11.93 12.14 -5.15
N VAL A 146 -11.01 11.19 -5.35
CA VAL A 146 -10.32 10.52 -4.24
C VAL A 146 -9.48 11.50 -3.42
N GLN A 147 -8.84 12.48 -4.07
CA GLN A 147 -8.10 13.54 -3.39
C GLN A 147 -9.04 14.38 -2.50
N GLU A 148 -10.22 14.72 -3.00
CA GLU A 148 -11.22 15.47 -2.23
C GLU A 148 -11.76 14.65 -1.06
N LEU A 149 -12.11 13.37 -1.28
CA LEU A 149 -12.54 12.46 -0.22
C LEU A 149 -11.48 12.35 0.88
N TYR A 150 -10.21 12.20 0.50
CA TYR A 150 -9.09 12.20 1.46
C TYR A 150 -9.04 13.51 2.26
N ARG A 151 -9.20 14.65 1.60
CA ARG A 151 -9.21 15.98 2.25
C ARG A 151 -10.36 16.09 3.26
N SER A 152 -11.57 15.67 2.89
CA SER A 152 -12.74 15.67 3.78
C SER A 152 -12.54 14.74 4.98
N LEU A 153 -11.97 13.55 4.78
CA LEU A 153 -11.65 12.62 5.87
C LEU A 153 -10.60 13.20 6.83
N VAL A 154 -9.58 13.89 6.32
CA VAL A 154 -8.58 14.59 7.15
C VAL A 154 -9.24 15.74 7.93
N ALA A 155 -10.12 16.52 7.29
CA ALA A 155 -10.83 17.63 7.93
C ALA A 155 -11.72 17.15 9.09
N LYS A 156 -12.33 15.97 8.96
CA LYS A 156 -13.12 15.31 10.01
C LYS A 156 -12.26 14.58 11.06
N GLY A 157 -10.92 14.58 10.92
CA GLY A 157 -10.00 13.92 11.85
C GLY A 157 -9.93 12.41 11.74
N LEU A 158 -10.54 11.82 10.71
CA LEU A 158 -10.59 10.37 10.48
C LEU A 158 -9.29 9.82 9.88
N VAL A 159 -8.52 10.68 9.22
CA VAL A 159 -7.18 10.36 8.72
C VAL A 159 -6.15 11.19 9.46
N LYS A 160 -5.26 10.51 10.19
CA LYS A 160 -4.15 11.15 10.91
C LYS A 160 -3.04 11.50 9.93
N THR A 161 -2.92 12.78 9.57
CA THR A 161 -1.71 13.31 8.96
C THR A 161 -0.72 13.64 10.08
N LYS A 162 0.56 13.24 9.93
CA LYS A 162 1.60 13.68 10.86
C LYS A 162 1.69 15.20 10.76
N LYS A 163 1.16 15.93 11.76
CA LYS A 163 1.49 17.33 11.96
C LYS A 163 2.95 17.37 12.39
N HIS A 164 3.78 18.04 11.60
CA HIS A 164 5.19 18.22 11.88
C HIS A 164 5.42 19.44 12.76
#